data_AF-A0A2V9F8A3-F1
#
_entry.id   AF-A0A2V9F8A3-F1
#
_cell.length_a   1.000
_cell.length_b   1.000
_cell.length_c   1.000
_cell.angle_alpha   90.00
_cell.angle_beta   90.00
_cell.angle_gamma   90.00
#
_symmetry.space_group_name_H-M   'P 1'
#
loop_
_entity.id
_entity.type
_entity.pdbx_description
1 polymer ?
#
loop_
_entity_poly.entity_id
_entity_poly.type
_entity_poly.pdbx_seq_one_letter_code
_entity_poly.pdbx_strand_id
1 'polypeptide(L)'
;MSTPSGKPADASEPAAPRKPPAPAAPKPPVVLQTPLDNEFVTRFRAKFGAALLQAMEDRKQAILVVERARLMEIALHLRDDEKFDMLSDLTVVDWPKRDKRFEVVLNVYSFAKNERLR
;
A
#
# COMPACT_ATOMS: atom_id res chain seq x y z
N MET A 1 2.13 77.46 -20.95
CA MET A 1 2.09 76.89 -22.32
C MET A 1 3.21 75.88 -22.45
N SER A 2 2.91 74.80 -23.17
CA SER A 2 3.87 73.94 -23.88
C SER A 2 4.61 72.85 -23.09
N THR A 3 4.25 71.63 -23.48
CA THR A 3 4.83 70.30 -23.27
C THR A 3 6.35 70.23 -23.47
N PRO A 4 6.96 69.12 -23.02
CA PRO A 4 7.62 68.28 -24.01
C PRO A 4 7.33 66.78 -23.89
N SER A 5 7.41 66.14 -25.05
CA SER A 5 7.34 64.70 -25.32
C SER A 5 8.77 64.14 -25.44
N GLY A 6 8.99 62.85 -25.11
CA GLY A 6 10.22 62.13 -25.50
C GLY A 6 10.66 60.98 -24.57
N LYS A 7 10.48 59.73 -25.02
CA LYS A 7 11.09 58.46 -24.51
C LYS A 7 12.64 58.49 -24.69
N PRO A 8 13.48 57.64 -24.03
CA PRO A 8 13.35 56.18 -23.99
C PRO A 8 13.84 55.47 -22.70
N ALA A 9 13.77 54.14 -22.73
CA ALA A 9 14.14 53.19 -21.67
C ALA A 9 15.65 53.20 -21.32
N ASP A 10 15.95 52.91 -20.05
CA ASP A 10 17.27 52.54 -19.53
C ASP A 10 17.05 51.47 -18.42
N ALA A 11 17.30 50.20 -18.74
CA ALA A 11 18.49 49.43 -18.35
C ALA A 11 18.47 48.98 -16.88
N SER A 12 17.97 47.76 -16.65
CA SER A 12 18.07 47.04 -15.38
C SER A 12 19.40 46.30 -15.32
N GLU A 13 20.26 46.70 -14.38
CA GLU A 13 21.57 46.09 -14.09
C GLU A 13 21.40 44.70 -13.40
N PRO A 14 22.30 43.72 -13.63
CA PRO A 14 21.97 42.29 -13.57
C PRO A 14 22.10 41.68 -12.17
N ALA A 15 21.07 40.95 -11.75
CA ALA A 15 21.13 40.09 -10.58
C ALA A 15 21.89 38.79 -10.90
N ALA A 16 22.92 38.50 -10.11
CA ALA A 16 23.73 37.28 -10.18
C ALA A 16 22.89 35.99 -10.22
N PRO A 17 23.32 34.95 -10.97
CA PRO A 17 22.54 33.73 -11.14
C PRO A 17 22.47 32.95 -9.82
N ARG A 18 21.26 32.80 -9.27
CA ARG A 18 20.98 31.88 -8.16
C ARG A 18 21.15 30.45 -8.64
N LYS A 19 22.06 29.70 -8.01
CA LYS A 19 22.26 28.27 -8.22
C LYS A 19 20.94 27.52 -8.00
N PRO A 20 20.55 26.56 -8.86
CA PRO A 20 19.37 25.72 -8.63
C PRO A 20 19.51 24.94 -7.31
N PRO A 21 18.43 24.76 -6.53
CA PRO A 21 18.48 23.93 -5.34
C PRO A 21 18.76 22.47 -5.76
N ALA A 22 19.73 21.85 -5.08
CA ALA A 22 20.08 20.45 -5.29
C ALA A 22 18.85 19.53 -5.10
N PRO A 23 18.72 18.44 -5.88
CA PRO A 23 17.63 17.50 -5.73
C PRO A 23 17.64 16.91 -4.31
N ALA A 24 16.50 17.00 -3.64
CA ALA A 24 16.30 16.43 -2.31
C ALA A 24 16.67 14.94 -2.31
N ALA A 25 17.50 14.53 -1.37
CA ALA A 25 17.89 13.14 -1.18
C ALA A 25 16.63 12.24 -1.10
N PRO A 26 16.68 11.01 -1.67
CA PRO A 26 15.55 10.09 -1.58
C PRO A 26 15.25 9.83 -0.11
N LYS A 27 14.02 10.14 0.30
CA LYS A 27 13.53 9.75 1.63
C LYS A 27 13.78 8.25 1.78
N PRO A 28 14.35 7.77 2.91
CA PRO A 28 14.50 6.34 3.12
C PRO A 28 13.13 5.67 2.93
N PRO A 29 13.07 4.50 2.27
CA PRO A 29 11.80 3.85 2.00
C PRO A 29 11.08 3.66 3.32
N VAL A 30 9.88 4.23 3.42
CA VAL A 30 9.04 4.06 4.62
C VAL A 30 8.77 2.56 4.70
N VAL A 31 9.33 1.90 5.72
CA VAL A 31 9.05 0.49 6.00
C VAL A 31 7.64 0.45 6.57
N LEU A 32 6.67 0.32 5.67
CA LEU A 32 5.23 0.33 6.00
C LEU A 32 4.74 -1.05 6.46
N GLN A 33 5.48 -2.10 6.11
CA GLN A 33 5.11 -3.50 6.35
C GLN A 33 5.96 -4.09 7.46
N THR A 34 5.31 -4.55 8.51
CA THR A 34 5.94 -5.30 9.61
C THR A 34 5.45 -6.76 9.58
N PRO A 35 6.28 -7.75 9.93
CA PRO A 35 5.81 -9.12 10.10
C PRO A 35 4.65 -9.18 11.10
N LEU A 36 3.62 -9.96 10.76
CA LEU A 36 2.49 -10.20 11.66
C LEU A 36 2.73 -11.50 12.42
N ASP A 37 3.23 -11.39 13.65
CA ASP A 37 3.56 -12.53 14.51
C ASP A 37 2.64 -12.54 15.74
N ASN A 38 1.45 -13.12 15.58
CA ASN A 38 0.48 -13.30 16.66
C ASN A 38 -0.02 -14.75 16.77
N GLU A 39 -0.82 -15.05 17.78
CA GLU A 39 -1.34 -16.40 18.03
C GLU A 39 -2.18 -16.90 16.83
N PHE A 40 -2.94 -16.02 16.20
CA PHE A 40 -3.72 -16.33 15.00
C PHE A 40 -2.83 -16.82 13.85
N VAL A 41 -1.76 -16.08 13.50
CA VAL A 41 -0.82 -16.48 12.46
C VAL A 41 -0.10 -17.78 12.82
N THR A 42 0.20 -17.99 14.10
CA THR A 42 0.81 -19.24 14.60
C THR A 42 -0.11 -20.44 14.35
N ARG A 43 -1.39 -20.35 14.73
CA ARG A 43 -2.39 -21.42 14.49
C ARG A 43 -2.64 -21.61 13.00
N PHE A 44 -2.76 -20.52 12.24
CA PHE A 44 -2.98 -20.56 10.80
C PHE A 44 -1.82 -21.24 10.07
N ARG A 45 -0.57 -20.92 10.46
CA ARG A 45 0.63 -21.57 9.92
C ARG A 45 0.71 -23.04 10.31
N ALA A 46 0.29 -23.42 11.51
CA ALA A 46 0.22 -24.83 11.91
C ALA A 46 -0.79 -25.64 11.06
N LYS A 47 -1.92 -25.03 10.69
CA LYS A 47 -2.97 -25.69 9.89
C LYS A 47 -2.65 -25.75 8.39
N PHE A 48 -2.17 -24.64 7.82
CA PHE A 48 -1.99 -24.49 6.37
C PHE A 48 -0.54 -24.63 5.90
N GLY A 49 0.43 -24.62 6.83
CA GLY A 49 1.84 -24.83 6.54
C GLY A 49 2.36 -23.89 5.46
N ALA A 50 2.84 -24.50 4.36
CA ALA A 50 3.40 -23.78 3.22
C ALA A 50 2.37 -22.98 2.39
N ALA A 51 1.07 -23.17 2.62
CA ALA A 51 0.05 -22.38 1.93
C ALA A 51 -0.06 -20.94 2.48
N LEU A 52 0.45 -20.66 3.69
CA LEU A 52 0.65 -19.30 4.17
C LEU A 52 2.03 -18.79 3.72
N LEU A 53 2.05 -18.08 2.60
CA LEU A 53 3.27 -17.57 1.98
C LEU A 53 3.87 -16.41 2.78
N GLN A 54 3.03 -15.45 3.20
CA GLN A 54 3.44 -14.30 4.01
C GLN A 54 2.33 -13.88 4.96
N ALA A 55 2.72 -13.34 6.12
CA ALA A 55 1.82 -12.68 7.05
C ALA A 55 2.49 -11.37 7.48
N MET A 56 1.80 -10.26 7.25
CA MET A 56 2.33 -8.93 7.51
C MET A 56 1.22 -8.00 7.98
N GLU A 57 1.63 -6.91 8.60
CA GLU A 57 0.77 -5.80 8.97
C GLU A 57 1.24 -4.55 8.23
N ASP A 58 0.31 -3.85 7.59
CA ASP A 58 0.53 -2.51 7.00
C ASP A 58 -0.49 -1.55 7.60
N ARG A 59 -0.03 -0.47 8.22
CA ARG A 59 -0.89 0.59 8.80
C ARG A 59 -2.04 0.03 9.68
N LYS A 60 -1.73 -0.93 10.57
CA LYS A 60 -2.68 -1.64 11.46
C LYS A 60 -3.69 -2.54 10.74
N GLN A 61 -3.42 -2.91 9.50
CA GLN A 61 -4.22 -3.87 8.76
C GLN A 61 -3.45 -5.18 8.59
N ALA A 62 -4.04 -6.27 9.07
CA ALA A 62 -3.49 -7.61 8.89
C ALA A 62 -3.67 -8.06 7.43
N ILE A 63 -2.58 -8.56 6.84
CA ILE A 63 -2.51 -9.02 5.45
C ILE A 63 -1.89 -10.42 5.42
N LEU A 64 -2.60 -11.37 4.81
CA LEU A 64 -2.11 -12.72 4.55
C LEU A 64 -1.96 -12.94 3.05
N VAL A 65 -0.76 -13.35 2.62
CA VAL A 65 -0.54 -13.83 1.26
C VAL A 65 -0.60 -15.35 1.29
N VAL A 66 -1.54 -15.91 0.53
CA VAL A 66 -1.81 -17.35 0.53
C VAL A 66 -1.62 -17.97 -0.85
N GLU A 67 -1.43 -19.28 -0.86
CA GLU A 67 -1.31 -20.07 -2.08
C GLU A 67 -2.68 -20.22 -2.76
N ARG A 68 -2.73 -19.94 -4.07
CA ARG A 68 -3.97 -19.85 -4.83
C ARG A 68 -4.78 -21.15 -4.80
N ALA A 69 -4.12 -22.31 -4.91
CA ALA A 69 -4.83 -23.59 -4.96
C ALA A 69 -5.56 -23.93 -3.66
N ARG A 70 -5.16 -23.31 -2.53
CA ARG A 70 -5.78 -23.50 -1.21
C ARG A 70 -6.73 -22.37 -0.81
N LEU A 71 -6.97 -21.38 -1.68
CA LEU A 71 -7.82 -20.22 -1.38
C LEU A 71 -9.22 -20.62 -0.88
N MET A 72 -9.88 -21.58 -1.55
CA MET A 72 -11.23 -22.00 -1.17
C MET A 72 -11.27 -22.61 0.23
N GLU A 73 -10.33 -23.49 0.56
CA GLU A 73 -10.24 -24.10 1.88
C GLU A 73 -9.93 -23.07 2.96
N ILE A 74 -9.03 -22.13 2.67
CA ILE A 74 -8.69 -21.02 3.57
C ILE A 74 -9.91 -20.12 3.80
N ALA A 75 -10.62 -19.73 2.74
CA ALA A 75 -11.81 -18.89 2.85
C ALA A 75 -12.91 -19.56 3.69
N LEU A 76 -13.12 -20.87 3.51
CA LEU A 76 -14.07 -21.64 4.32
C LEU A 76 -13.64 -21.68 5.79
N HIS A 77 -12.36 -21.92 6.08
CA HIS A 77 -11.84 -21.90 7.44
C HIS A 77 -11.97 -20.53 8.10
N LEU A 78 -11.65 -19.46 7.37
CA LEU A 78 -11.76 -18.09 7.87
C LEU A 78 -13.20 -17.77 8.27
N ARG A 79 -14.18 -18.22 7.48
CA ARG A 79 -15.61 -18.06 7.77
C ARG A 79 -16.04 -18.94 8.96
N ASP A 80 -15.78 -20.25 8.88
CA ASP A 80 -16.40 -21.23 9.78
C ASP A 80 -15.75 -21.24 11.18
N ASP A 81 -14.42 -21.16 11.24
CA ASP A 81 -13.66 -21.28 12.49
C ASP A 81 -13.23 -19.92 13.04
N GLU A 82 -12.76 -19.02 12.19
CA GLU A 82 -12.22 -17.71 12.61
C GLU A 82 -13.25 -16.57 12.59
N LYS A 83 -14.48 -16.86 12.16
CA LYS A 83 -15.64 -15.94 12.16
C LYS A 83 -15.45 -14.68 11.32
N PHE A 84 -14.74 -14.79 10.21
CA PHE A 84 -14.73 -13.76 9.17
C PHE A 84 -15.94 -13.96 8.26
N ASP A 85 -17.10 -13.55 8.76
CA ASP A 85 -18.41 -13.91 8.21
C ASP A 85 -18.87 -13.00 7.06
N MET A 86 -18.12 -11.93 6.77
CA MET A 86 -18.45 -10.95 5.74
C MET A 86 -17.29 -10.73 4.77
N LEU A 87 -17.51 -11.06 3.49
CA LEU A 87 -16.66 -10.58 2.40
C LEU A 87 -17.02 -9.13 2.10
N SER A 88 -16.19 -8.20 2.58
CA SER A 88 -16.43 -6.76 2.44
C SER A 88 -16.12 -6.26 1.04
N ASP A 89 -15.09 -6.80 0.41
CA ASP A 89 -14.66 -6.41 -0.93
C ASP A 89 -13.82 -7.52 -1.59
N LEU A 90 -13.89 -7.60 -2.92
CA LEU A 90 -13.10 -8.50 -3.75
C LEU A 90 -12.55 -7.70 -4.93
N THR A 91 -11.25 -7.43 -4.89
CA THR A 91 -10.57 -6.59 -5.88
C THR A 91 -9.38 -7.32 -6.50
N VAL A 92 -8.91 -6.81 -7.64
CA VAL A 92 -7.74 -7.33 -8.32
C VAL A 92 -6.79 -6.17 -8.61
N VAL A 93 -5.51 -6.38 -8.30
CA VAL A 93 -4.43 -5.46 -8.67
C VAL A 93 -3.67 -6.03 -9.87
N ASP A 94 -3.55 -5.25 -10.93
CA ASP A 94 -2.75 -5.58 -12.11
C ASP A 94 -1.32 -5.06 -11.94
N TRP A 95 -0.36 -5.98 -11.99
CA TRP A 95 1.08 -5.74 -11.97
C TRP A 95 1.70 -6.21 -13.31
N PRO A 96 1.71 -5.37 -14.36
CA PRO A 96 2.08 -5.79 -15.72
C PRO A 96 3.51 -6.33 -15.88
N LYS A 97 4.41 -6.01 -14.94
CA LYS A 97 5.83 -6.40 -14.97
C LYS A 97 6.12 -7.69 -14.19
N ARG A 98 5.13 -8.27 -13.50
CA ARG A 98 5.31 -9.50 -12.70
C ARG A 98 4.88 -10.71 -13.51
N ASP A 99 5.55 -11.84 -13.28
CA ASP A 99 5.16 -13.15 -13.82
C ASP A 99 3.71 -13.51 -13.39
N LYS A 100 3.43 -13.34 -12.09
CA LYS A 100 2.07 -13.32 -11.56
C LYS A 100 1.47 -11.92 -11.71
N ARG A 101 0.87 -11.65 -12.87
CA ARG A 101 0.31 -10.33 -13.23
C ARG A 101 -0.78 -9.86 -12.29
N PHE A 102 -1.72 -10.74 -11.92
CA PHE A 102 -2.88 -10.36 -11.12
C PHE A 102 -2.72 -10.82 -9.67
N GLU A 103 -2.93 -9.90 -8.74
CA GLU A 103 -3.13 -10.20 -7.33
C GLU A 103 -4.61 -10.04 -6.99
N VAL A 104 -5.23 -11.12 -6.56
CA VAL A 104 -6.63 -11.11 -6.08
C VAL A 104 -6.61 -10.81 -4.59
N VAL A 105 -7.36 -9.79 -4.17
CA VAL A 105 -7.40 -9.29 -2.80
C VAL A 105 -8.81 -9.47 -2.25
N LEU A 106 -8.93 -10.20 -1.15
CA LEU A 106 -10.18 -10.39 -0.43
C LEU A 106 -10.12 -9.59 0.86
N ASN A 107 -10.98 -8.58 1.01
CA ASN A 107 -11.13 -7.90 2.29
C ASN A 107 -12.28 -8.59 3.05
N VAL A 108 -11.96 -9.27 4.15
CA VAL A 108 -12.94 -9.96 4.99
C VAL A 108 -13.03 -9.31 6.37
N TYR A 109 -14.21 -9.39 6.97
CA TYR A 109 -14.52 -8.75 8.24
C TYR A 109 -15.23 -9.74 9.18
N SER A 110 -14.85 -9.69 10.44
CA SER A 110 -15.50 -10.43 11.53
C SER A 110 -16.35 -9.48 12.35
N PHE A 111 -17.66 -9.70 12.41
CA PHE A 111 -18.55 -8.95 13.30
C PHE A 111 -18.31 -9.32 14.77
N ALA A 112 -18.06 -10.60 15.05
CA ALA A 112 -17.86 -11.10 16.40
C ALA A 112 -16.61 -10.51 17.07
N LYS A 113 -15.51 -10.39 16.31
CA LYS A 113 -14.23 -9.86 16.80
C LYS A 113 -14.04 -8.37 16.50
N ASN A 114 -14.87 -7.79 15.61
CA ASN A 114 -14.69 -6.45 15.05
C ASN A 114 -13.31 -6.26 14.39
N GLU A 115 -12.86 -7.28 13.65
CA GLU A 115 -11.53 -7.35 13.04
C GLU A 115 -11.62 -7.41 11.51
N ARG A 116 -10.60 -6.85 10.83
CA ARG A 116 -10.45 -6.88 9.38
C ARG A 116 -9.21 -7.68 9.00
N LEU A 117 -9.35 -8.49 7.96
CA LEU A 117 -8.26 -9.27 7.38
C LEU A 117 -8.27 -9.09 5.86
N ARG A 118 -7.07 -9.03 5.28
CA ARG A 118 -6.86 -8.89 3.84
C ARG A 118 -5.98 -10.00 3.28
#